data_AF-A0A7X7JHQ5-F1
#
_entry.id   AF-A0A7X7JHQ5-F1
#
_cell.length_a   1.000
_cell.length_b   1.000
_cell.length_c   1.000
_cell.angle_alpha   90.00
_cell.angle_beta   90.00
_cell.angle_gamma   90.00
#
_symmetry.space_group_name_H-M   'P 1'
#
loop_
_entity.id
_entity.type
_entity.pdbx_description
1 polymer ?
#
loop_
_entity_poly.entity_id
_entity_poly.type
_entity_poly.pdbx_seq_one_letter_code
_entity_poly.pdbx_strand_id
1 'polypeptide(L)'
;MVRRFFTYYAPYRRLFLIDFFSAVILGVLELGFPVAVQAFIDRLLPEGNWRVITIAAVALALVYVLNTFLTFVVTYWGHMLGINIETDMRRKAFDHLHKLSFG
;
A
#
# COMPACT_ATOMS: atom_id res chain seq x y z
N MET A 1 4.64 6.35 -26.91
CA MET A 1 3.95 5.17 -26.34
C MET A 1 3.58 5.35 -24.86
N VAL A 2 4.52 5.75 -23.98
CA VAL A 2 4.27 5.94 -22.53
C VAL A 2 3.16 6.96 -22.21
N ARG A 3 3.04 8.03 -23.00
CA ARG A 3 2.00 9.06 -22.82
C ARG A 3 0.57 8.53 -23.02
N ARG A 4 0.37 7.52 -23.90
CA ARG A 4 -0.92 6.83 -24.08
C ARG A 4 -1.21 5.88 -22.92
N PHE A 5 -0.19 5.26 -22.33
CA PHE A 5 -0.32 4.44 -21.11
C PHE A 5 -0.89 5.25 -19.93
N PHE A 6 -0.42 6.48 -19.71
CA PHE A 6 -0.95 7.36 -18.68
C PHE A 6 -2.41 7.79 -18.91
N THR A 7 -2.89 7.81 -20.17
CA THR A 7 -4.29 8.09 -20.47
C THR A 7 -5.22 6.96 -20.00
N TYR A 8 -4.74 5.71 -19.93
CA TYR A 8 -5.48 4.57 -19.35
C TYR A 8 -5.57 4.63 -17.82
N TYR A 9 -4.65 5.33 -17.17
CA TYR A 9 -4.67 5.58 -15.74
C TYR A 9 -5.69 6.65 -15.33
N ALA A 10 -6.18 7.47 -16.27
CA ALA A 10 -7.03 8.63 -16.03
C ALA A 10 -8.31 8.37 -15.22
N PRO A 11 -9.11 7.32 -15.48
CA PRO A 11 -10.30 7.03 -14.69
C PRO A 11 -9.98 6.49 -13.28
N TYR A 12 -8.81 5.85 -13.09
CA TYR A 12 -8.42 5.22 -11.82
C TYR A 12 -7.51 6.11 -10.94
N ARG A 13 -7.25 7.36 -11.33
CA ARG A 13 -6.31 8.26 -10.61
C ARG A 13 -6.67 8.47 -9.14
N ARG A 14 -7.95 8.45 -8.78
CA ARG A 14 -8.40 8.59 -7.37
C ARG A 14 -8.05 7.36 -6.54
N LEU A 15 -8.34 6.16 -7.04
CA LEU A 15 -7.94 4.91 -6.38
C LEU A 15 -6.42 4.81 -6.30
N PHE A 16 -5.71 5.12 -7.39
CA PHE A 16 -4.25 5.10 -7.42
C PHE A 16 -3.64 6.05 -6.40
N LEU A 17 -4.16 7.28 -6.27
CA LEU A 17 -3.63 8.24 -5.31
C LEU A 17 -3.81 7.71 -3.87
N ILE A 18 -5.02 7.22 -3.55
CA ILE A 18 -5.32 6.69 -2.21
C ILE A 18 -4.44 5.49 -1.90
N ASP A 19 -4.35 4.52 -2.81
CA ASP A 19 -3.52 3.32 -2.66
C ASP A 19 -2.04 3.67 -2.51
N PHE A 20 -1.54 4.57 -3.36
CA PHE A 20 -0.15 5.03 -3.33
C PHE A 20 0.19 5.77 -2.03
N PHE A 21 -0.64 6.70 -1.57
CA PHE A 21 -0.42 7.39 -0.30
C PHE A 21 -0.49 6.41 0.89
N SER A 22 -1.41 5.45 0.85
CA SER A 22 -1.52 4.40 1.86
C SER A 22 -0.27 3.52 1.90
N ALA A 23 0.26 3.15 0.72
CA ALA A 23 1.49 2.36 0.58
C ALA A 23 2.73 3.12 1.09
N VAL A 24 2.82 4.43 0.83
CA VAL A 24 3.91 5.27 1.35
C VAL A 24 3.86 5.34 2.87
N ILE A 25 2.68 5.59 3.45
CA ILE A 25 2.49 5.61 4.91
C ILE A 25 2.83 4.25 5.52
N LEU A 26 2.36 3.16 4.89
CA LEU A 26 2.66 1.81 5.31
C LEU A 26 4.16 1.54 5.33
N GLY A 27 4.88 1.89 4.26
CA GLY A 27 6.34 1.70 4.19
C GLY A 27 7.09 2.52 5.24
N VAL A 28 6.64 3.75 5.54
CA VAL A 28 7.19 4.56 6.64
C VAL A 28 6.94 3.88 7.99
N LEU A 29 5.73 3.37 8.24
CA LEU A 29 5.42 2.65 9.47
C LEU A 29 6.23 1.36 9.59
N GLU A 30 6.39 0.61 8.51
CA GLU A 30 7.17 -0.64 8.47
C GLU A 30 8.64 -0.40 8.82
N LEU A 31 9.23 0.68 8.31
CA LEU A 31 10.61 1.05 8.62
C LEU A 31 10.74 1.69 10.02
N GLY A 32 9.72 2.43 10.47
CA GLY A 32 9.68 3.06 11.79
C GLY A 32 9.45 2.06 12.94
N PHE A 33 8.78 0.95 12.66
CA PHE A 33 8.44 -0.05 13.68
C PHE A 33 9.68 -0.69 14.34
N PRO A 34 10.70 -1.20 13.61
CA PRO A 34 11.94 -1.68 14.19
C PRO A 34 12.63 -0.64 15.07
N VAL A 35 12.65 0.61 14.64
CA VAL A 35 13.27 1.72 15.38
C VAL A 35 12.52 2.00 16.69
N ALA A 36 11.18 1.99 16.64
CA ALA A 36 10.34 2.16 17.83
C ALA A 36 10.50 1.00 18.83
N VAL A 37 10.58 -0.24 18.33
CA VAL A 37 10.84 -1.44 19.16
C VAL A 37 12.23 -1.37 19.78
N GLN A 38 13.24 -0.96 19.02
CA GLN A 38 14.60 -0.78 19.55
C GLN A 38 14.62 0.27 20.67
N ALA A 39 14.00 1.43 20.46
CA ALA A 39 13.92 2.47 21.49
C ALA A 39 13.16 2.00 22.74
N PHE A 40 12.11 1.18 22.57
CA PHE A 40 11.38 0.56 23.67
C PHE A 40 12.28 -0.38 24.48
N ILE A 41 13.06 -1.22 23.82
CA ILE A 41 13.98 -2.16 24.48
C ILE A 41 15.14 -1.43 25.16
N ASP A 42 15.77 -0.48 24.47
CA ASP A 42 17.00 0.15 24.93
C ASP A 42 16.77 1.27 25.95
N ARG A 43 15.58 1.90 25.97
CA ARG A 43 15.29 3.03 26.87
C ARG A 43 14.16 2.79 27.86
N LEU A 44 13.05 2.19 27.45
CA LEU A 44 11.88 2.03 28.33
C LEU A 44 12.01 0.82 29.28
N LEU A 45 12.56 -0.30 28.83
CA LEU A 45 12.76 -1.47 29.69
C LEU A 45 13.73 -1.21 30.86
N PRO A 46 14.89 -0.55 30.67
CA PRO A 46 15.83 -0.27 31.76
C PRO A 46 15.30 0.69 32.83
N GLU A 47 14.31 1.54 32.51
CA GLU A 47 13.69 2.46 33.47
C GLU A 47 12.89 1.73 34.56
N GLY A 48 12.50 0.46 34.34
CA GLY A 48 11.78 -0.37 35.32
C GLY A 48 10.35 0.10 35.63
N ASN A 49 9.83 1.11 34.92
CA ASN A 49 8.49 1.64 35.13
C ASN A 49 7.44 0.80 34.37
N TRP A 50 6.96 -0.25 35.02
CA TRP A 50 5.97 -1.19 34.47
C TRP A 50 4.70 -0.54 33.90
N ARG A 51 4.30 0.63 34.40
CA ARG A 51 3.13 1.36 33.87
C ARG A 51 3.40 1.95 32.49
N VAL A 52 4.58 2.53 32.28
CA VAL A 52 4.99 3.10 30.99
C VAL A 52 5.26 1.99 29.98
N ILE A 53 5.92 0.91 30.42
CA ILE A 53 6.23 -0.27 29.60
C ILE A 53 4.94 -0.91 29.07
N THR A 54 3.94 -1.13 29.91
CA THR A 54 2.67 -1.73 29.48
C THR A 54 1.88 -0.85 28.51
N ILE A 55 1.82 0.46 28.76
CA ILE A 55 1.18 1.41 27.83
C ILE A 55 1.89 1.43 26.47
N ALA A 56 3.22 1.50 26.46
CA ALA A 56 4.00 1.52 25.23
C ALA A 56 3.94 0.19 24.48
N ALA A 57 3.87 -0.95 25.17
CA ALA A 57 3.66 -2.26 24.56
C ALA A 57 2.29 -2.36 23.88
N VAL A 58 1.22 -1.87 24.53
CA VAL A 58 -0.12 -1.81 23.94
C VAL A 58 -0.15 -0.86 22.74
N ALA A 59 0.53 0.29 22.83
CA ALA A 59 0.65 1.22 21.72
C ALA A 59 1.37 0.59 20.51
N LEU A 60 2.50 -0.09 20.73
CA LEU A 60 3.22 -0.84 19.70
C LEU A 60 2.35 -1.95 19.09
N ALA A 61 1.59 -2.68 19.91
CA ALA A 61 0.66 -3.70 19.42
C ALA A 61 -0.44 -3.09 18.54
N LEU A 62 -1.01 -1.94 18.92
CA LEU A 62 -1.98 -1.20 18.11
C LEU A 62 -1.38 -0.74 16.77
N VAL A 63 -0.14 -0.22 16.79
CA VAL A 63 0.57 0.16 15.56
C VAL A 63 0.78 -1.05 14.65
N TYR A 64 1.11 -2.21 15.21
CA TYR A 64 1.29 -3.44 14.45
C TYR A 64 -0.02 -3.92 13.80
N VAL A 65 -1.13 -3.90 14.55
CA VAL A 65 -2.46 -4.22 14.01
C VAL A 65 -2.85 -3.25 12.91
N LEU A 66 -2.62 -1.95 13.11
CA LEU A 66 -2.88 -0.91 12.11
C LEU A 66 -2.03 -1.13 10.86
N ASN A 67 -0.74 -1.41 11.02
CA ASN A 67 0.17 -1.74 9.91
C ASN A 67 -0.37 -2.93 9.10
N THR A 68 -0.74 -4.02 9.78
CA THR A 68 -1.33 -5.21 9.13
C THR A 68 -2.59 -4.88 8.34
N PHE A 69 -3.48 -4.05 8.92
CA PHE A 69 -4.70 -3.61 8.25
C PHE A 69 -4.38 -2.75 7.00
N LEU A 70 -3.43 -1.82 7.10
CA LEU A 70 -2.97 -1.02 5.95
C LEU A 70 -2.35 -1.90 4.86
N THR A 71 -1.55 -2.90 5.22
CA THR A 71 -0.98 -3.87 4.28
C THR A 71 -2.06 -4.61 3.53
N PHE A 72 -3.12 -5.06 4.21
CA PHE A 72 -4.25 -5.72 3.58
C PHE A 72 -4.97 -4.80 2.59
N VAL A 73 -5.24 -3.56 3.01
CA VAL A 73 -5.86 -2.50 2.23
C VAL A 73 -5.07 -2.21 0.93
N VAL A 74 -3.76 -1.98 1.05
CA VAL A 74 -2.87 -1.68 -0.09
C VAL A 74 -2.74 -2.88 -1.02
N THR A 75 -2.63 -4.09 -0.47
CA THR A 75 -2.49 -5.30 -1.29
C THR A 75 -3.75 -5.57 -2.09
N TYR A 76 -4.93 -5.45 -1.46
CA TYR A 76 -6.19 -5.73 -2.11
C TYR A 76 -6.52 -4.69 -3.19
N TRP A 77 -6.46 -3.39 -2.85
CA TRP A 77 -6.78 -2.34 -3.81
C TRP A 77 -5.70 -2.21 -4.89
N GLY A 78 -4.42 -2.36 -4.55
CA GLY A 78 -3.33 -2.40 -5.52
C GLY A 78 -3.49 -3.53 -6.53
N HIS A 79 -3.84 -4.74 -6.08
CA HIS A 79 -4.07 -5.87 -6.98
C HIS A 79 -5.31 -5.67 -7.86
N MET A 80 -6.42 -5.22 -7.28
CA MET A 80 -7.65 -4.94 -8.01
C MET A 80 -7.45 -3.83 -9.06
N LEU A 81 -6.67 -2.80 -8.72
CA LEU A 81 -6.28 -1.74 -9.65
C LEU A 81 -5.45 -2.30 -10.81
N GLY A 82 -4.49 -3.18 -10.52
CA GLY A 82 -3.68 -3.87 -11.53
C GLY A 82 -4.52 -4.69 -12.52
N ILE A 83 -5.43 -5.52 -12.01
CA ILE A 83 -6.31 -6.38 -12.84
C ILE A 83 -7.21 -5.54 -13.74
N ASN A 84 -7.80 -4.46 -13.23
CA ASN A 84 -8.68 -3.59 -14.01
C ASN A 84 -7.93 -2.92 -15.17
N ILE A 85 -6.70 -2.45 -14.91
CA ILE A 85 -5.85 -1.86 -15.95
C ILE A 85 -5.44 -2.91 -16.99
N GLU A 86 -5.05 -4.11 -16.57
CA GLU A 86 -4.69 -5.19 -17.50
C GLU A 86 -5.88 -5.58 -18.39
N THR A 87 -7.08 -5.69 -17.81
CA THR A 87 -8.30 -6.05 -18.53
C THR A 87 -8.66 -5.02 -19.58
N ASP A 88 -8.61 -3.73 -19.24
CA ASP A 88 -8.88 -2.64 -20.18
C ASP A 88 -7.86 -2.60 -21.33
N MET A 89 -6.59 -2.88 -21.05
CA MET A 89 -5.55 -2.99 -22.07
C MET A 89 -5.78 -4.17 -23.01
N ARG A 90 -6.09 -5.35 -22.46
CA ARG A 90 -6.36 -6.56 -23.27
C ARG A 90 -7.58 -6.38 -24.16
N ARG A 91 -8.65 -5.77 -23.65
CA ARG A 91 -9.88 -5.52 -24.41
C ARG A 91 -9.63 -4.59 -25.61
N LYS A 92 -8.89 -3.50 -25.41
CA LYS A 92 -8.58 -2.57 -26.51
C LYS A 92 -7.56 -3.11 -27.51
N ALA A 93 -6.60 -3.92 -27.07
CA ALA A 93 -5.71 -4.62 -27.98
C ALA A 93 -6.50 -5.57 -28.89
N PHE A 94 -7.47 -6.30 -28.32
CA PHE A 94 -8.35 -7.19 -29.06
C PHE A 94 -9.26 -6.44 -30.05
N ASP A 95 -9.88 -5.32 -29.64
CA ASP A 95 -10.66 -4.47 -30.54
C ASP A 95 -9.81 -3.87 -31.67
N HIS A 96 -8.54 -3.55 -31.41
CA HIS A 96 -7.64 -3.04 -32.43
C HIS A 96 -7.24 -4.11 -33.44
N LEU A 97 -6.96 -5.34 -32.98
CA LEU A 97 -6.68 -6.49 -33.84
C LEU A 97 -7.90 -6.85 -34.71
N HIS A 98 -9.10 -6.83 -34.15
CA HIS A 98 -10.33 -7.05 -34.92
C HIS A 98 -10.58 -5.98 -36.00
N LYS A 99 -10.15 -4.73 -35.77
CA LYS A 99 -10.24 -3.66 -36.78
C LYS A 99 -9.15 -3.71 -37.85
N LEU A 100 -8.09 -4.50 -37.65
CA LEU A 100 -7.03 -4.73 -38.65
C LEU A 100 -7.35 -5.90 -39.59
N SER A 101 -8.20 -6.84 -39.16
CA SER A 101 -8.64 -7.94 -40.01
C SER A 101 -9.84 -7.51 -40.83
N PHE A 102 -9.58 -6.86 -41.96
CA PHE A 102 -10.30 -6.94 -43.26
C PHE A 102 -9.65 -5.91 -44.21
N GLY A 103 -8.40 -6.19 -44.59
CA GLY A 103 -7.61 -5.47 -45.57
C GLY A 103 -6.40 -6.31 -45.96
#